data_AF-A0A7V6WKA3-F1
#
_entry.id   AF-A0A7V6WKA3-F1
#
_cell.length_a   1.000
_cell.length_b   1.000
_cell.length_c   1.000
_cell.angle_alpha   90.00
_cell.angle_beta   90.00
_cell.angle_gamma   90.00
#
_symmetry.space_group_name_H-M   'P 1'
#
loop_
_entity.id
_entity.type
_entity.pdbx_description
1 polymer ?
#
loop_
_entity_poly.entity_id
_entity_poly.type
_entity_poly.pdbx_seq_one_letter_code
_entity_poly.pdbx_strand_id
1 'polypeptide(L)'
;MNLKKEFLLLGDSDFDKLKKLTLSIYLRKINEFLAGNQAHALKIIDQENGKEVRREDAGRRMSAYDKFLTGSSSEKNSKDDYLQVGDLLSEFANKIEEEYSQNELAEKEGLQKRGLDLEKIRSLKVDASEAEALVNEMLDYLGLGGVEKSNGWKAKVYEGRKSAGVNISKKEVSLGDSPVSVLNLVPTLMGHEVVHVCQHENKDRLSSLKILGGIGLDRMNILMEAGAMQYENDIRQKIFGFKKIPIPFYVRAMERKQMGGDYLDCVETFYSSSLKILKEKKEKGLVDESVFEKERRDLLRLAINRSKRLFRRNYSLNDRGEYLTESLATNYLEQQIVSERLKEAGLEKYLYIGGINLDILPQLIKAGFIKGDSEIKMPGEFPKKIWEDRLKSRYLIG
;
A
#
# COMPACT_ATOMS: atom_id res chain seq x y z
N MET A 1 -27.84 -34.27 5.70
CA MET A 1 -28.02 -33.41 6.89
C MET A 1 -28.05 -31.95 6.42
N ASN A 2 -29.18 -31.26 6.53
CA ASN A 2 -29.36 -29.91 5.96
C ASN A 2 -28.90 -28.85 6.97
N LEU A 3 -27.58 -28.65 7.04
CA LEU A 3 -26.89 -27.73 7.96
C LEU A 3 -27.57 -26.36 8.03
N LYS A 4 -28.02 -25.81 6.90
CA LYS A 4 -28.67 -24.50 6.80
C LYS A 4 -29.99 -24.42 7.57
N LYS A 5 -30.71 -25.54 7.72
CA LYS A 5 -32.03 -25.61 8.35
C LYS A 5 -31.95 -25.79 9.86
N GLU A 6 -30.95 -26.52 10.36
CA GLU A 6 -30.62 -26.57 11.79
C GLU A 6 -29.98 -25.25 12.28
N PHE A 7 -29.33 -24.51 11.38
CA PHE A 7 -28.68 -23.22 11.67
C PHE A 7 -29.63 -22.05 11.95
N LEU A 8 -30.85 -22.11 11.41
CA LEU A 8 -31.88 -21.08 11.59
C LEU A 8 -32.69 -21.25 12.89
N LEU A 9 -32.50 -22.36 13.60
CA LEU A 9 -33.25 -22.73 14.81
C LEU A 9 -32.52 -22.39 16.13
N LEU A 10 -31.33 -21.79 16.08
CA LEU A 10 -30.50 -21.49 17.25
C LEU A 10 -30.42 -19.97 17.46
N GLY A 11 -30.82 -19.52 18.66
CA GLY A 11 -31.27 -18.17 18.99
C GLY A 11 -30.26 -17.00 18.93
N ASP A 12 -30.71 -15.85 19.44
CA ASP A 12 -30.08 -14.52 19.29
C ASP A 12 -29.04 -14.18 20.38
N SER A 13 -28.19 -15.14 20.78
CA SER A 13 -27.07 -14.83 21.68
C SER A 13 -25.88 -14.22 20.92
N ASP A 14 -25.08 -13.38 21.58
CA ASP A 14 -23.84 -12.85 20.98
C ASP A 14 -22.83 -13.96 20.63
N PHE A 15 -22.93 -15.10 21.30
CA PHE A 15 -22.17 -16.31 20.99
C PHE A 15 -22.61 -16.94 19.65
N ASP A 16 -23.89 -16.87 19.30
CA ASP A 16 -24.40 -17.40 18.02
C ASP A 16 -24.08 -16.44 16.85
N LYS A 17 -24.04 -15.13 17.08
CA LYS A 17 -23.48 -14.17 16.11
C LYS A 17 -21.99 -14.46 15.83
N LEU A 18 -21.22 -14.76 16.87
CA LEU A 18 -19.80 -15.12 16.73
C LEU A 18 -19.60 -16.43 15.95
N LYS A 19 -20.44 -17.45 16.20
CA LYS A 19 -20.44 -18.70 15.41
C LYS A 19 -20.77 -18.45 13.94
N LYS A 20 -21.80 -17.64 13.66
CA LYS A 20 -22.20 -17.25 12.29
C LYS A 20 -21.06 -16.54 11.55
N LEU A 21 -20.40 -15.59 12.20
CA LEU A 21 -19.21 -14.90 11.67
C LEU A 21 -18.09 -15.90 11.39
N THR A 22 -17.75 -16.75 12.36
CA THR A 22 -16.70 -17.77 12.24
C THR A 22 -16.93 -18.69 11.04
N LEU A 23 -18.16 -19.20 10.87
CA LEU A 23 -18.50 -20.08 9.76
C LEU A 23 -18.48 -19.35 8.41
N SER A 24 -18.90 -18.08 8.35
CA SER A 24 -18.80 -17.28 7.12
C SER A 24 -17.34 -17.10 6.66
N ILE A 25 -16.41 -16.90 7.61
CA ILE A 25 -14.97 -16.81 7.35
C ILE A 25 -14.44 -18.15 6.82
N TYR A 26 -14.79 -19.28 7.45
CA TYR A 26 -14.37 -20.61 7.00
C TYR A 26 -14.91 -20.97 5.60
N LEU A 27 -16.19 -20.71 5.34
CA LEU A 27 -16.79 -20.98 4.03
C LEU A 27 -16.11 -20.16 2.93
N ARG A 28 -15.78 -18.90 3.19
CA ARG A 28 -15.01 -18.06 2.25
C ARG A 28 -13.64 -18.70 1.95
N LYS A 29 -12.91 -19.16 2.98
CA LYS A 29 -11.59 -19.80 2.82
C LYS A 29 -11.60 -21.14 2.13
N ILE A 30 -12.59 -21.97 2.42
CA ILE A 30 -12.78 -23.25 1.73
C ILE A 30 -13.04 -22.98 0.24
N ASN A 31 -13.89 -22.01 -0.08
CA ASN A 31 -14.13 -21.60 -1.46
C ASN A 31 -12.86 -21.04 -2.12
N GLU A 32 -12.08 -20.22 -1.40
CA GLU A 32 -10.76 -19.72 -1.84
C GLU A 32 -9.79 -20.87 -2.20
N PHE A 33 -9.63 -21.83 -1.30
CA PHE A 33 -8.78 -23.00 -1.50
C PHE A 33 -9.26 -23.85 -2.69
N LEU A 34 -10.57 -24.08 -2.79
CA LEU A 34 -11.16 -24.86 -3.87
C LEU A 34 -11.00 -24.18 -5.23
N ALA A 35 -11.20 -22.87 -5.34
CA ALA A 35 -10.99 -22.18 -6.61
C ALA A 35 -9.50 -22.08 -6.99
N GLY A 36 -8.60 -21.95 -6.01
CA GLY A 36 -7.15 -22.00 -6.25
C GLY A 36 -6.72 -23.32 -6.88
N ASN A 37 -7.25 -24.44 -6.37
CA ASN A 37 -7.02 -25.77 -6.93
C ASN A 37 -7.71 -25.96 -8.29
N GLN A 38 -8.91 -25.39 -8.50
CA GLN A 38 -9.59 -25.44 -9.80
C GLN A 38 -8.88 -24.63 -10.89
N ALA A 39 -8.28 -23.49 -10.58
CA ALA A 39 -7.50 -22.71 -11.55
C ALA A 39 -6.21 -23.42 -11.96
N HIS A 40 -5.57 -24.11 -11.01
CA HIS A 40 -4.42 -24.97 -11.30
C HIS A 40 -4.82 -26.19 -12.14
N ALA A 41 -5.98 -26.78 -11.85
CA ALA A 41 -6.54 -27.88 -12.64
C ALA A 41 -6.96 -27.44 -14.05
N LEU A 42 -7.59 -26.27 -14.20
CA LEU A 42 -7.97 -25.71 -15.50
C LEU A 42 -6.73 -25.38 -16.35
N LYS A 43 -5.65 -24.84 -15.76
CA LYS A 43 -4.37 -24.65 -16.47
C LYS A 43 -3.76 -25.96 -16.96
N ILE A 44 -3.82 -27.02 -16.14
CA ILE A 44 -3.33 -28.36 -16.52
C ILE A 44 -4.21 -28.96 -17.63
N ILE A 45 -5.54 -28.89 -17.48
CA ILE A 45 -6.51 -29.40 -18.46
C ILE A 45 -6.42 -28.64 -19.79
N ASP A 46 -6.18 -27.32 -19.78
CA ASP A 46 -6.00 -26.51 -20.99
C ASP A 46 -4.66 -26.80 -21.68
N GLN A 47 -3.59 -27.10 -20.92
CA GLN A 47 -2.30 -27.54 -21.47
C GLN A 47 -2.35 -28.95 -22.07
N GLU A 48 -3.11 -29.86 -21.46
CA GLU A 48 -3.26 -31.25 -21.93
C GLU A 48 -4.18 -31.40 -23.15
N ASN A 49 -5.17 -30.51 -23.33
CA ASN A 49 -6.18 -30.66 -24.39
C ASN A 49 -5.86 -29.92 -25.71
N GLY A 50 -4.73 -29.22 -25.81
CA GLY A 50 -4.27 -28.59 -27.06
C GLY A 50 -5.22 -27.58 -27.69
N LYS A 51 -6.22 -27.07 -26.96
CA LYS A 51 -7.17 -26.08 -27.47
C LYS A 51 -6.60 -24.68 -27.26
N GLU A 52 -6.42 -23.94 -28.34
CA GLU A 52 -6.22 -22.49 -28.29
C GLU A 52 -7.44 -21.85 -27.61
N VAL A 53 -7.32 -21.54 -26.32
CA VAL A 53 -8.25 -20.65 -25.65
C VAL A 53 -8.16 -19.31 -26.36
N ARG A 54 -9.28 -18.83 -26.93
CA ARG A 54 -9.35 -17.47 -27.48
C ARG A 54 -8.90 -16.50 -26.38
N ARG A 55 -7.87 -15.69 -26.65
CA ARG A 55 -7.20 -14.82 -25.65
C ARG A 55 -8.17 -13.94 -24.83
N GLU A 56 -9.31 -13.57 -25.42
CA GLU A 56 -10.39 -12.82 -24.76
C GLU A 56 -10.99 -13.53 -23.54
N ASP A 57 -11.10 -14.87 -23.55
CA ASP A 57 -11.64 -15.65 -22.44
C ASP A 57 -10.63 -15.81 -21.29
N ALA A 58 -9.33 -15.81 -21.60
CA ALA A 58 -8.27 -15.98 -20.59
C ALA A 58 -8.15 -14.74 -19.70
N GLY A 59 -8.19 -13.53 -20.27
CA GLY A 59 -8.16 -12.27 -19.52
C GLY A 59 -9.37 -12.08 -18.61
N ARG A 60 -10.57 -12.41 -19.10
CA ARG A 60 -11.82 -12.36 -18.33
C ARG A 60 -11.83 -13.36 -17.17
N ARG A 61 -11.39 -14.61 -17.41
CA ARG A 61 -11.29 -15.65 -16.37
C ARG A 61 -10.21 -15.34 -15.34
N MET A 62 -9.06 -14.82 -15.75
CA MET A 62 -7.99 -14.39 -14.84
C MET A 62 -8.37 -13.15 -14.05
N SER A 63 -9.10 -12.19 -14.64
CA SER A 63 -9.71 -11.09 -13.89
C SER A 63 -10.68 -11.64 -12.85
N ALA A 64 -11.66 -12.48 -13.23
CA ALA A 64 -12.57 -13.10 -12.27
C ALA A 64 -11.84 -13.88 -11.14
N TYR A 65 -10.73 -14.54 -11.47
CA TYR A 65 -9.87 -15.25 -10.52
C TYR A 65 -9.09 -14.31 -9.59
N ASP A 66 -8.48 -13.24 -10.11
CA ASP A 66 -7.88 -12.20 -9.29
C ASP A 66 -8.91 -11.53 -8.40
N LYS A 67 -10.11 -11.22 -8.91
CA LYS A 67 -11.21 -10.66 -8.11
C LYS A 67 -11.73 -11.63 -7.05
N PHE A 68 -11.60 -12.93 -7.28
CA PHE A 68 -11.96 -13.97 -6.31
C PHE A 68 -10.89 -14.15 -5.23
N LEU A 69 -9.61 -14.06 -5.60
CA LEU A 69 -8.47 -14.10 -4.67
C LEU A 69 -8.23 -12.78 -3.92
N THR A 70 -8.68 -11.66 -4.51
CA THR A 70 -8.34 -10.30 -4.08
C THR A 70 -9.54 -9.36 -4.07
N GLY A 71 -10.78 -9.86 -4.04
CA GLY A 71 -12.02 -9.13 -3.72
C GLY A 71 -12.24 -7.73 -4.32
N SER A 72 -12.37 -7.54 -5.64
CA SER A 72 -12.88 -6.26 -6.17
C SER A 72 -14.39 -6.34 -6.50
N SER A 73 -15.16 -5.48 -5.83
CA SER A 73 -16.57 -5.10 -6.04
C SER A 73 -17.62 -6.19 -6.31
N SER A 74 -18.71 -6.20 -5.52
CA SER A 74 -19.92 -6.98 -5.83
C SER A 74 -20.78 -6.35 -6.93
N GLU A 75 -20.43 -5.14 -7.38
CA GLU A 75 -21.19 -4.39 -8.38
C GLU A 75 -20.77 -4.80 -9.80
N LYS A 76 -21.74 -4.79 -10.71
CA LYS A 76 -21.55 -5.12 -12.12
C LYS A 76 -21.78 -3.88 -12.99
N ASN A 77 -21.01 -3.74 -14.06
CA ASN A 77 -21.20 -2.73 -15.07
C ASN A 77 -22.40 -3.06 -16.00
N SER A 78 -22.66 -2.21 -16.98
CA SER A 78 -23.76 -2.36 -17.94
C SER A 78 -23.63 -3.60 -18.85
N LYS A 79 -22.47 -4.25 -18.88
CA LYS A 79 -22.20 -5.51 -19.62
C LYS A 79 -22.36 -6.76 -18.75
N ASP A 80 -22.89 -6.63 -17.53
CA ASP A 80 -22.97 -7.69 -16.50
C ASP A 80 -21.60 -8.25 -16.08
N ASP A 81 -20.52 -7.53 -16.42
CA ASP A 81 -19.18 -7.81 -15.92
C ASP A 81 -18.98 -7.10 -14.58
N TYR A 82 -18.24 -7.70 -13.65
CA TYR A 82 -17.90 -7.03 -12.40
C TYR A 82 -17.13 -5.73 -12.65
N LEU A 83 -17.53 -4.63 -12.00
CA LEU A 83 -16.85 -3.33 -12.07
C LEU A 83 -15.36 -3.48 -11.73
N GLN A 84 -14.48 -2.91 -12.55
CA GLN A 84 -13.04 -2.86 -12.27
C GLN A 84 -12.73 -1.56 -11.55
N VAL A 85 -11.71 -1.55 -10.68
CA VAL A 85 -11.12 -0.27 -10.18
C VAL A 85 -10.68 0.59 -11.37
N GLY A 86 -10.33 -0.07 -12.47
CA GLY A 86 -10.33 0.40 -13.85
C GLY A 86 -11.31 1.51 -14.24
N ASP A 87 -12.59 1.30 -13.92
CA ASP A 87 -13.67 2.17 -14.37
C ASP A 87 -13.67 3.53 -13.63
N LEU A 88 -12.94 3.62 -12.51
CA LEU A 88 -12.70 4.84 -11.74
C LEU A 88 -11.32 5.48 -12.04
N LEU A 89 -10.51 4.89 -12.92
CA LEU A 89 -9.12 5.31 -13.13
C LEU A 89 -9.01 6.72 -13.70
N SER A 90 -9.85 7.11 -14.66
CA SER A 90 -9.71 8.41 -15.34
C SER A 90 -9.93 9.61 -14.42
N GLU A 91 -10.97 9.55 -13.58
CA GLU A 91 -11.26 10.57 -12.58
C GLU A 91 -10.14 10.62 -11.53
N PHE A 92 -9.68 9.45 -11.09
CA PHE A 92 -8.63 9.34 -10.09
C PHE A 92 -7.26 9.77 -10.62
N ALA A 93 -6.92 9.44 -11.86
CA ALA A 93 -5.69 9.82 -12.54
C ALA A 93 -5.62 11.33 -12.69
N ASN A 94 -6.72 11.98 -13.10
CA ASN A 94 -6.78 13.43 -13.21
C ASN A 94 -6.56 14.11 -11.85
N LYS A 95 -7.30 13.69 -10.81
CA LYS A 95 -7.19 14.24 -9.45
C LYS A 95 -5.78 14.08 -8.89
N ILE A 96 -5.19 12.89 -9.02
CA ILE A 96 -3.84 12.61 -8.53
C ILE A 96 -2.78 13.34 -9.34
N GLU A 97 -2.92 13.42 -10.66
CA GLU A 97 -1.96 14.11 -11.52
C GLU A 97 -1.92 15.61 -11.18
N GLU A 98 -3.08 16.21 -10.91
CA GLU A 98 -3.17 17.57 -10.41
C GLU A 98 -2.52 17.73 -9.03
N GLU A 99 -2.88 16.90 -8.05
CA GLU A 99 -2.29 16.97 -6.71
C GLU A 99 -0.77 16.71 -6.75
N TYR A 100 -0.32 15.75 -7.57
CA TYR A 100 1.09 15.43 -7.78
C TYR A 100 1.83 16.63 -8.39
N SER A 101 1.30 17.23 -9.45
CA SER A 101 1.93 18.40 -10.08
C SER A 101 2.03 19.57 -9.11
N GLN A 102 0.94 19.91 -8.43
CA GLN A 102 0.92 20.98 -7.42
C GLN A 102 1.96 20.72 -6.31
N ASN A 103 2.05 19.47 -5.84
CA ASN A 103 2.98 19.07 -4.79
C ASN A 103 4.45 19.14 -5.23
N GLU A 104 4.76 18.67 -6.44
CA GLU A 104 6.12 18.72 -7.01
C GLU A 104 6.59 20.15 -7.31
N LEU A 105 5.67 21.03 -7.69
CA LEU A 105 5.96 22.44 -7.95
C LEU A 105 6.09 23.24 -6.65
N ALA A 106 5.31 22.88 -5.63
CA ALA A 106 5.31 23.55 -4.33
C ALA A 106 6.40 23.03 -3.38
N GLU A 107 7.13 21.95 -3.68
CA GLU A 107 8.13 21.34 -2.80
C GLU A 107 9.14 22.38 -2.28
N LYS A 108 9.75 23.13 -3.19
CA LYS A 108 10.75 24.15 -2.87
C LYS A 108 10.17 25.26 -1.99
N GLU A 109 8.99 25.78 -2.36
CA GLU A 109 8.32 26.86 -1.62
C GLU A 109 7.87 26.38 -0.23
N GLY A 110 7.36 25.15 -0.13
CA GLY A 110 6.91 24.53 1.11
C GLY A 110 8.05 24.35 2.12
N LEU A 111 9.22 23.91 1.65
CA LEU A 111 10.43 23.82 2.47
C LEU A 111 10.93 25.21 2.89
N GLN A 112 10.99 26.17 1.97
CA GLN A 112 11.42 27.54 2.26
C GLN A 112 10.51 28.24 3.30
N LYS A 113 9.18 28.11 3.17
CA LYS A 113 8.21 28.62 4.15
C LYS A 113 8.41 28.07 5.56
N ARG A 114 9.08 26.91 5.68
CA ARG A 114 9.39 26.24 6.95
C ARG A 114 10.82 26.49 7.43
N GLY A 115 11.55 27.38 6.75
CA GLY A 115 12.95 27.70 7.05
C GLY A 115 13.91 26.56 6.74
N LEU A 116 13.54 25.63 5.84
CA LEU A 116 14.33 24.46 5.48
C LEU A 116 15.08 24.67 4.17
N ASP A 117 16.32 24.19 4.14
CA ASP A 117 17.21 24.22 2.99
C ASP A 117 17.03 22.97 2.13
N LEU A 118 16.56 23.17 0.88
CA LEU A 118 16.29 22.10 -0.08
C LEU A 118 17.54 21.26 -0.39
N GLU A 119 18.70 21.90 -0.56
CA GLU A 119 19.94 21.21 -0.90
C GLU A 119 20.41 20.36 0.27
N LYS A 120 20.31 20.87 1.51
CA LYS A 120 20.62 20.07 2.71
C LYS A 120 19.67 18.89 2.86
N ILE A 121 18.36 19.08 2.65
CA ILE A 121 17.36 18.00 2.72
C ILE A 121 17.65 16.88 1.71
N ARG A 122 18.16 17.22 0.52
CA ARG A 122 18.47 16.26 -0.55
C ARG A 122 19.85 15.61 -0.42
N SER A 123 20.84 16.33 0.09
CA SER A 123 22.24 15.91 0.09
C SER A 123 22.74 15.36 1.42
N LEU A 124 22.31 15.94 2.55
CA LEU A 124 22.70 15.46 3.87
C LEU A 124 21.98 14.15 4.18
N LYS A 125 22.76 13.20 4.68
CA LYS A 125 22.29 11.87 5.05
C LYS A 125 22.58 11.61 6.51
N VAL A 126 21.71 10.82 7.12
CA VAL A 126 21.86 10.28 8.46
C VAL A 126 22.54 8.92 8.34
N ASP A 127 23.58 8.68 9.12
CA ASP A 127 24.27 7.41 9.11
C ASP A 127 23.36 6.27 9.62
N ALA A 128 23.69 5.04 9.23
CA ALA A 128 22.83 3.89 9.55
C ALA A 128 22.73 3.62 11.06
N SER A 129 23.80 3.88 11.83
CA SER A 129 23.82 3.73 13.29
C SER A 129 22.93 4.74 14.01
N GLU A 130 22.95 6.01 13.58
CA GLU A 130 22.10 7.07 14.09
C GLU A 130 20.65 6.81 13.70
N ALA A 131 20.39 6.37 12.47
CA ALA A 131 19.06 5.96 12.04
C ALA A 131 18.52 4.81 12.90
N GLU A 132 19.33 3.78 13.18
CA GLU A 132 18.97 2.68 14.08
C GLU A 132 18.66 3.19 15.50
N ALA A 133 19.49 4.07 16.05
CA ALA A 133 19.29 4.65 17.37
C ALA A 133 17.98 5.45 17.48
N LEU A 134 17.67 6.28 16.48
CA LEU A 134 16.45 7.09 16.45
C LEU A 134 15.18 6.24 16.31
N VAL A 135 15.23 5.17 15.51
CA VAL A 135 14.10 4.23 15.41
C VAL A 135 13.92 3.46 16.72
N ASN A 136 15.01 3.04 17.38
CA ASN A 136 14.93 2.44 18.72
C ASN A 136 14.34 3.42 19.76
N GLU A 137 14.76 4.69 19.76
CA GLU A 137 14.19 5.73 20.63
C GLU A 137 12.67 5.87 20.42
N MET A 138 12.20 5.76 19.16
CA MET A 138 10.78 5.73 18.84
C MET A 138 10.05 4.49 19.36
N LEU A 139 10.64 3.31 19.21
CA LEU A 139 10.06 2.08 19.73
C LEU A 139 9.95 2.12 21.26
N ASP A 140 10.98 2.64 21.94
CA ASP A 140 10.98 2.84 23.39
C ASP A 140 9.90 3.83 23.84
N TYR A 141 9.74 4.96 23.12
CA TYR A 141 8.68 5.93 23.41
C TYR A 141 7.27 5.31 23.30
N LEU A 142 7.05 4.41 22.35
CA LEU A 142 5.78 3.68 22.21
C LEU A 142 5.60 2.56 23.26
N GLY A 143 6.56 2.38 24.17
CA GLY A 143 6.60 1.30 25.15
C GLY A 143 6.78 -0.08 24.51
N LEU A 144 7.23 -0.11 23.25
CA LEU A 144 7.43 -1.32 22.44
C LEU A 144 8.88 -1.78 22.42
N GLY A 145 9.82 -0.86 22.68
CA GLY A 145 11.25 -1.14 22.73
C GLY A 145 11.72 -1.72 24.07
N GLY A 146 12.99 -2.15 24.07
CA GLY A 146 13.71 -2.63 25.24
C GLY A 146 14.64 -3.81 24.96
N VAL A 147 15.94 -3.61 25.21
CA VAL A 147 16.97 -4.68 25.24
C VAL A 147 16.74 -5.63 26.42
N GLU A 148 16.12 -5.15 27.50
CA GLU A 148 15.83 -5.94 28.72
C GLU A 148 14.53 -6.76 28.65
N LYS A 149 13.62 -6.41 27.74
CA LYS A 149 12.47 -7.27 27.41
C LYS A 149 12.94 -8.24 26.35
N SER A 150 13.21 -9.49 26.70
CA SER A 150 13.63 -10.54 25.77
C SER A 150 12.71 -10.75 24.53
N ASN A 151 11.55 -10.08 24.47
CA ASN A 151 10.55 -10.09 23.39
C ASN A 151 10.12 -8.67 22.88
N GLY A 152 10.93 -7.62 23.10
CA GLY A 152 10.64 -6.24 22.64
C GLY A 152 10.97 -6.01 21.15
N TRP A 153 10.35 -4.99 20.54
CA TRP A 153 10.71 -4.55 19.20
C TRP A 153 12.06 -3.83 19.20
N LYS A 154 12.84 -4.01 18.14
CA LYS A 154 14.11 -3.29 17.96
C LYS A 154 14.38 -2.93 16.50
N ALA A 155 15.11 -1.85 16.28
CA ALA A 155 15.72 -1.57 14.99
C ALA A 155 17.04 -2.32 14.86
N LYS A 156 17.38 -2.76 13.64
CA LYS A 156 18.66 -3.43 13.35
C LYS A 156 19.13 -3.15 11.93
N VAL A 157 20.39 -2.75 11.80
CA VAL A 157 21.08 -2.61 10.51
C VAL A 157 21.56 -3.96 9.98
N TYR A 158 21.37 -4.19 8.68
CA TYR A 158 21.86 -5.36 7.96
C TYR A 158 22.75 -4.95 6.78
N GLU A 159 23.92 -5.58 6.73
CA GLU A 159 24.87 -5.39 5.63
C GLU A 159 24.25 -5.81 4.28
N GLY A 160 24.46 -4.99 3.25
CA GLY A 160 24.00 -5.26 1.88
C GLY A 160 22.48 -5.14 1.66
N ARG A 161 21.70 -4.83 2.70
CA ARG A 161 20.26 -4.64 2.58
C ARG A 161 19.94 -3.25 2.00
N LYS A 162 19.14 -3.22 0.94
CA LYS A 162 18.80 -1.98 0.21
C LYS A 162 17.52 -1.30 0.67
N SER A 163 16.63 -2.01 1.36
CA SER A 163 15.31 -1.52 1.74
C SER A 163 15.01 -1.78 3.21
N ALA A 164 14.28 -0.85 3.80
CA ALA A 164 13.68 -1.05 5.11
C ALA A 164 12.65 -2.19 5.09
N GLY A 165 12.24 -2.63 6.28
CA GLY A 165 11.07 -3.48 6.40
C GLY A 165 10.88 -4.03 7.80
N VAL A 166 9.64 -4.38 8.13
CA VAL A 166 9.29 -5.01 9.40
C VAL A 166 9.40 -6.53 9.31
N ASN A 167 10.15 -7.12 10.24
CA ASN A 167 10.18 -8.55 10.47
C ASN A 167 9.41 -8.88 11.75
N ILE A 168 8.19 -9.38 11.57
CA ILE A 168 7.28 -9.75 12.64
C ILE A 168 7.84 -10.86 13.54
N SER A 169 8.38 -11.93 12.95
CA SER A 169 8.81 -13.11 13.72
C SER A 169 10.00 -12.81 14.61
N LYS A 170 10.87 -11.89 14.21
CA LYS A 170 12.00 -11.42 15.00
C LYS A 170 11.72 -10.16 15.81
N LYS A 171 10.53 -9.55 15.63
CA LYS A 171 10.18 -8.21 16.15
C LYS A 171 11.25 -7.16 15.84
N GLU A 172 11.63 -7.08 14.57
CA GLU A 172 12.70 -6.21 14.11
C GLU A 172 12.22 -5.23 13.03
N VAL A 173 12.55 -3.95 13.17
CA VAL A 173 12.56 -3.00 12.05
C VAL A 173 13.94 -3.10 11.41
N SER A 174 14.01 -3.67 10.21
CA SER A 174 15.27 -3.89 9.50
C SER A 174 15.66 -2.67 8.69
N LEU A 175 16.92 -2.25 8.79
CA LEU A 175 17.51 -1.14 8.03
C LEU A 175 18.68 -1.65 7.16
N GLY A 176 19.00 -0.89 6.12
CA GLY A 176 20.26 -1.06 5.38
C GLY A 176 21.43 -0.39 6.08
N ASP A 177 22.64 -0.79 5.70
CA ASP A 177 23.92 -0.23 6.18
C ASP A 177 24.29 1.11 5.54
N SER A 178 23.57 1.52 4.50
CA SER A 178 23.82 2.74 3.76
C SER A 178 23.18 3.96 4.43
N PRO A 179 23.84 5.14 4.43
CA PRO A 179 23.24 6.37 4.95
C PRO A 179 21.91 6.71 4.27
N VAL A 180 20.95 7.18 5.07
CA VAL A 180 19.58 7.43 4.64
C VAL A 180 19.29 8.94 4.58
N SER A 181 18.50 9.38 3.60
CA SER A 181 18.03 10.77 3.59
C SER A 181 17.04 11.00 4.72
N VAL A 182 16.92 12.23 5.20
CA VAL A 182 15.93 12.57 6.24
C VAL A 182 14.49 12.37 5.76
N LEU A 183 14.27 12.52 4.45
CA LEU A 183 13.01 12.21 3.78
C LEU A 183 12.65 10.72 3.76
N ASN A 184 13.62 9.83 3.95
CA ASN A 184 13.35 8.39 4.14
C ASN A 184 13.35 8.03 5.63
N LEU A 185 14.19 8.67 6.44
CA LEU A 185 14.26 8.38 7.87
C LEU A 185 12.96 8.76 8.60
N VAL A 186 12.52 10.01 8.48
CA VAL A 186 11.43 10.50 9.31
C VAL A 186 10.05 9.99 8.86
N PRO A 187 9.62 10.19 7.61
CA PRO A 187 8.28 9.77 7.21
C PRO A 187 8.22 8.27 6.85
N THR A 188 9.30 7.66 6.33
CA THR A 188 9.28 6.23 5.94
C THR A 188 9.72 5.32 7.09
N LEU A 189 10.97 5.40 7.58
CA LEU A 189 11.44 4.49 8.63
C LEU A 189 10.70 4.68 9.95
N MET A 190 10.60 5.92 10.45
CA MET A 190 9.90 6.22 11.70
C MET A 190 8.38 6.34 11.49
N GLY A 191 7.90 6.63 10.28
CA GLY A 191 6.48 6.68 10.00
C GLY A 191 5.93 5.35 9.48
N HIS A 192 6.10 5.11 8.19
CA HIS A 192 5.60 3.95 7.47
C HIS A 192 5.91 2.62 8.18
N GLU A 193 7.18 2.32 8.47
CA GLU A 193 7.56 1.03 9.04
C GLU A 193 7.08 0.86 10.48
N VAL A 194 7.11 1.92 11.29
CA VAL A 194 6.58 1.84 12.66
C VAL A 194 5.05 1.74 12.69
N VAL A 195 4.34 2.24 11.68
CA VAL A 195 2.91 1.91 11.52
C VAL A 195 2.70 0.42 11.37
N HIS A 196 3.53 -0.30 10.60
CA HIS A 196 3.44 -1.76 10.52
C HIS A 196 3.70 -2.44 11.87
N VAL A 197 4.61 -1.90 12.68
CA VAL A 197 4.80 -2.35 14.07
C VAL A 197 3.53 -2.15 14.89
N CYS A 198 2.92 -0.96 14.87
CA CYS A 198 1.65 -0.69 15.57
C CYS A 198 0.51 -1.59 15.08
N GLN A 199 0.40 -1.79 13.76
CA GLN A 199 -0.58 -2.67 13.14
C GLN A 199 -0.44 -4.11 13.61
N HIS A 200 0.79 -4.60 13.74
CA HIS A 200 1.07 -5.90 14.29
C HIS A 200 0.65 -6.01 15.77
N GLU A 201 1.05 -5.05 16.59
CA GLU A 201 0.71 -5.03 18.03
C GLU A 201 -0.80 -4.92 18.26
N ASN A 202 -1.50 -4.14 17.43
CA ASN A 202 -2.96 -4.06 17.45
C ASN A 202 -3.61 -5.37 17.04
N LYS A 203 -3.08 -6.05 16.01
CA LYS A 203 -3.54 -7.39 15.60
C LYS A 203 -3.33 -8.41 16.70
N ASP A 204 -2.16 -8.42 17.34
CA ASP A 204 -1.84 -9.35 18.43
C ASP A 204 -2.76 -9.14 19.64
N ARG A 205 -3.21 -7.92 19.92
CA ARG A 205 -4.22 -7.67 20.96
C ARG A 205 -5.58 -8.27 20.61
N LEU A 206 -5.91 -8.34 19.31
CA LEU A 206 -7.12 -8.99 18.80
C LEU A 206 -6.98 -10.52 18.71
N SER A 207 -5.81 -11.08 19.04
CA SER A 207 -5.50 -12.52 18.94
C SER A 207 -6.27 -13.44 19.91
N SER A 208 -7.15 -12.90 20.77
CA SER A 208 -8.16 -13.70 21.47
C SER A 208 -9.04 -14.52 20.48
N LEU A 209 -9.09 -14.07 19.22
CA LEU A 209 -9.58 -14.84 18.09
C LEU A 209 -8.42 -15.53 17.34
N LYS A 210 -7.91 -16.66 17.86
CA LYS A 210 -6.88 -17.50 17.20
C LYS A 210 -7.19 -17.79 15.72
N ILE A 211 -8.48 -17.82 15.37
CA ILE A 211 -8.97 -17.98 14.00
C ILE A 211 -8.52 -16.86 13.05
N LEU A 212 -8.42 -15.61 13.50
CA LEU A 212 -7.92 -14.48 12.69
C LEU A 212 -6.40 -14.53 12.51
N GLY A 213 -5.69 -15.26 13.37
CA GLY A 213 -4.24 -15.49 13.25
C GLY A 213 -3.90 -16.51 12.16
N GLY A 214 -4.70 -17.58 12.04
CA GLY A 214 -4.49 -18.66 11.05
C GLY A 214 -5.19 -18.42 9.71
N ILE A 215 -6.24 -17.59 9.70
CA ILE A 215 -7.00 -17.24 8.52
C ILE A 215 -6.68 -15.79 8.15
N GLY A 216 -5.66 -15.58 7.33
CA GLY A 216 -5.39 -14.25 6.77
C GLY A 216 -6.64 -13.73 6.06
N LEU A 217 -7.08 -12.52 6.38
CA LEU A 217 -8.28 -11.93 5.76
C LEU A 217 -7.94 -11.34 4.38
N ASP A 218 -8.86 -11.46 3.44
CA ASP A 218 -8.74 -10.95 2.06
C ASP A 218 -8.35 -9.45 2.05
N ARG A 219 -7.50 -9.00 1.11
CA ARG A 219 -6.99 -7.61 1.03
C ARG A 219 -6.32 -7.03 2.29
N MET A 220 -5.92 -7.86 3.27
CA MET A 220 -5.27 -7.34 4.50
C MET A 220 -4.05 -6.46 4.22
N ASN A 221 -3.27 -6.77 3.17
CA ASN A 221 -2.10 -6.00 2.79
C ASN A 221 -2.47 -4.62 2.23
N ILE A 222 -3.63 -4.46 1.59
CA ILE A 222 -4.10 -3.16 1.09
C ILE A 222 -4.42 -2.24 2.26
N LEU A 223 -5.16 -2.73 3.28
CA LEU A 223 -5.48 -1.93 4.45
C LEU A 223 -4.22 -1.56 5.25
N MET A 224 -3.32 -2.53 5.41
CA MET A 224 -2.07 -2.38 6.14
C MET A 224 -1.16 -1.32 5.49
N GLU A 225 -0.93 -1.42 4.19
CA GLU A 225 -0.14 -0.43 3.43
C GLU A 225 -0.85 0.92 3.33
N ALA A 226 -2.19 0.96 3.24
CA ALA A 226 -2.95 2.21 3.22
C ALA A 226 -2.71 3.04 4.49
N GLY A 227 -2.72 2.39 5.66
CA GLY A 227 -2.42 3.07 6.93
C GLY A 227 -0.98 3.61 6.99
N ALA A 228 -0.01 2.80 6.56
CA ALA A 228 1.40 3.18 6.57
C ALA A 228 1.67 4.35 5.60
N MET A 229 1.15 4.29 4.38
CA MET A 229 1.26 5.34 3.37
C MET A 229 0.52 6.63 3.78
N GLN A 230 -0.66 6.52 4.39
CA GLN A 230 -1.38 7.70 4.89
C GLN A 230 -0.57 8.42 5.95
N TYR A 231 -0.05 7.68 6.94
CA TYR A 231 0.73 8.28 8.02
C TYR A 231 2.06 8.85 7.52
N GLU A 232 2.75 8.16 6.60
CA GLU A 232 3.94 8.68 5.90
C GLU A 232 3.63 10.04 5.25
N ASN A 233 2.51 10.14 4.54
CA ASN A 233 2.06 11.37 3.89
C ASN A 233 1.72 12.48 4.87
N ASP A 234 1.01 12.17 5.95
CA ASP A 234 0.65 13.16 6.97
C ASP A 234 1.91 13.71 7.66
N ILE A 235 2.88 12.86 8.01
CA ILE A 235 4.16 13.28 8.59
C ILE A 235 4.97 14.12 7.59
N ARG A 236 5.03 13.68 6.33
CA ARG A 236 5.75 14.42 5.28
C ARG A 236 5.17 15.82 5.09
N GLN A 237 3.84 15.93 5.03
CA GLN A 237 3.15 17.21 4.91
C GLN A 237 3.40 18.10 6.13
N LYS A 238 3.32 17.53 7.34
CA LYS A 238 3.50 18.27 8.59
C LYS A 238 4.92 18.79 8.78
N ILE A 239 5.93 18.05 8.33
CA ILE A 239 7.34 18.37 8.53
C ILE A 239 7.91 19.18 7.36
N PHE A 240 7.71 18.71 6.14
CA PHE A 240 8.35 19.25 4.94
C PHE A 240 7.41 20.10 4.08
N GLY A 241 6.10 20.07 4.33
CA GLY A 241 5.11 20.88 3.61
C GLY A 241 4.62 20.29 2.29
N PHE A 242 5.01 19.05 1.98
CA PHE A 242 4.57 18.30 0.80
C PHE A 242 4.32 16.83 1.13
N LYS A 243 3.50 16.16 0.32
CA LYS A 243 3.15 14.73 0.47
C LYS A 243 3.98 13.85 -0.46
N LYS A 244 3.97 12.54 -0.23
CA LYS A 244 4.39 11.53 -1.22
C LYS A 244 3.15 11.12 -2.00
N ILE A 245 2.84 11.90 -3.04
CA ILE A 245 1.69 11.58 -3.87
C ILE A 245 2.00 10.30 -4.67
N PRO A 246 1.01 9.42 -4.84
CA PRO A 246 1.01 8.37 -5.86
C PRO A 246 1.71 8.77 -7.15
N ILE A 247 2.27 7.81 -7.89
CA ILE A 247 2.75 8.10 -9.24
C ILE A 247 1.55 8.03 -10.21
N PRO A 248 0.92 9.15 -10.62
CA PRO A 248 -0.26 9.15 -11.50
C PRO A 248 0.03 8.49 -12.84
N PHE A 249 1.28 8.54 -13.29
CA PHE A 249 1.71 8.04 -14.59
C PHE A 249 1.50 6.53 -14.75
N TYR A 250 1.57 5.77 -13.64
CA TYR A 250 1.26 4.35 -13.66
C TYR A 250 -0.24 4.11 -13.88
N VAL A 251 -1.08 5.00 -13.36
CA VAL A 251 -2.54 5.00 -13.56
C VAL A 251 -2.87 5.24 -15.03
N ARG A 252 -2.19 6.20 -15.67
CA ARG A 252 -2.30 6.43 -17.11
C ARG A 252 -1.89 5.22 -17.95
N ALA A 253 -0.83 4.52 -17.55
CA ALA A 253 -0.44 3.27 -18.21
C ALA A 253 -1.50 2.18 -18.06
N MET A 254 -2.17 2.09 -16.90
CA MET A 254 -3.29 1.18 -16.69
C MET A 254 -4.50 1.52 -17.58
N GLU A 255 -4.85 2.80 -17.70
CA GLU A 255 -5.90 3.26 -18.63
C GLU A 255 -5.58 2.85 -20.08
N ARG A 256 -4.33 3.08 -20.51
CA ARG A 256 -3.90 2.71 -21.87
C ARG A 256 -4.03 1.21 -22.11
N LYS A 257 -3.68 0.38 -21.13
CA LYS A 257 -3.87 -1.07 -21.20
C LYS A 257 -5.34 -1.45 -21.35
N GLN A 258 -6.24 -0.83 -20.57
CA GLN A 258 -7.67 -1.09 -20.67
C GLN A 258 -8.28 -0.67 -22.02
N MET A 259 -7.69 0.31 -22.69
CA MET A 259 -8.06 0.70 -24.06
C MET A 259 -7.46 -0.23 -25.13
N GLY A 260 -6.88 -1.37 -24.75
CA GLY A 260 -6.28 -2.34 -25.65
C GLY A 260 -4.85 -1.99 -26.09
N GLY A 261 -4.18 -1.07 -25.38
CA GLY A 261 -2.78 -0.75 -25.61
C GLY A 261 -1.85 -1.91 -25.22
N ASP A 262 -0.78 -2.08 -25.99
CA ASP A 262 0.26 -3.06 -25.69
C ASP A 262 1.31 -2.51 -24.70
N TYR A 263 2.38 -3.27 -24.46
CA TYR A 263 3.41 -2.88 -23.51
C TYR A 263 4.09 -1.56 -23.88
N LEU A 264 4.39 -1.33 -25.16
CA LEU A 264 5.07 -0.12 -25.60
C LEU A 264 4.14 1.09 -25.50
N ASP A 265 2.87 0.92 -25.87
CA ASP A 265 1.83 1.93 -25.66
C ASP A 265 1.76 2.37 -24.19
N CYS A 266 1.80 1.41 -23.25
CA CYS A 266 1.75 1.68 -21.82
C CYS A 266 3.01 2.40 -21.32
N VAL A 267 4.20 2.00 -21.81
CA VAL A 267 5.47 2.67 -21.48
C VAL A 267 5.48 4.10 -22.00
N GLU A 268 5.05 4.32 -23.25
CA GLU A 268 4.97 5.64 -23.86
C GLU A 268 4.00 6.55 -23.09
N THR A 269 2.83 6.02 -22.72
CA THR A 269 1.83 6.76 -21.96
C THR A 269 2.35 7.16 -20.57
N PHE A 270 2.97 6.22 -19.85
CA PHE A 270 3.62 6.50 -18.57
C PHE A 270 4.67 7.61 -18.73
N TYR A 271 5.60 7.40 -19.67
CA TYR A 271 6.75 8.27 -19.83
C TYR A 271 6.32 9.68 -20.25
N SER A 272 5.40 9.80 -21.19
CA SER A 272 4.89 11.09 -21.68
C SER A 272 4.20 11.89 -20.58
N SER A 273 3.36 11.22 -19.77
CA SER A 273 2.69 11.86 -18.63
C SER A 273 3.72 12.32 -17.58
N SER A 274 4.73 11.49 -17.29
CA SER A 274 5.82 11.85 -16.37
C SER A 274 6.70 13.01 -16.85
N LEU A 275 6.95 13.07 -18.16
CA LEU A 275 7.81 14.05 -18.78
C LEU A 275 7.16 15.44 -18.80
N LYS A 276 5.83 15.53 -18.85
CA LYS A 276 5.08 16.79 -18.81
C LYS A 276 5.46 17.62 -17.58
N ILE A 277 5.49 16.99 -16.41
CA ILE A 277 5.81 17.67 -15.14
C ILE A 277 7.28 18.06 -15.07
N LEU A 278 8.18 17.18 -15.53
CA LEU A 278 9.61 17.51 -15.58
C LEU A 278 9.90 18.68 -16.54
N LYS A 279 9.20 18.77 -17.67
CA LYS A 279 9.27 19.92 -18.58
C LYS A 279 8.79 21.19 -17.90
N GLU A 280 7.66 21.14 -17.18
CA GLU A 280 7.14 22.30 -16.45
C GLU A 280 8.11 22.77 -15.35
N LYS A 281 8.78 21.85 -14.64
CA LYS A 281 9.84 22.19 -13.69
C LYS A 281 11.01 22.90 -14.36
N LYS A 282 11.43 22.45 -15.54
CA LYS A 282 12.51 23.07 -16.32
C LYS A 282 12.11 24.47 -16.78
N GLU A 283 10.91 24.63 -17.31
CA GLU A 283 10.36 25.92 -17.76
C GLU A 283 10.28 26.94 -16.62
N LYS A 284 9.96 26.49 -15.39
CA LYS A 284 9.94 27.32 -14.18
C LYS A 284 11.31 27.53 -13.53
N GLY A 285 12.40 27.02 -14.13
CA GLY A 285 13.76 27.14 -13.59
C GLY A 285 13.97 26.41 -12.26
N LEU A 286 13.15 25.40 -11.97
CA LEU A 286 13.27 24.58 -10.75
C LEU A 286 14.33 23.49 -10.88
N VAL A 287 14.70 23.13 -12.10
CA VAL A 287 15.78 22.18 -12.42
C VAL A 287 16.64 22.73 -13.55
N ASP A 288 17.95 22.48 -13.47
CA ASP A 288 18.90 22.80 -14.55
C ASP A 288 18.92 21.72 -15.65
N GLU A 289 19.66 21.98 -16.73
CA GLU A 289 19.77 21.07 -17.87
C GLU A 289 20.36 19.70 -17.50
N SER A 290 21.36 19.67 -16.62
CA SER A 290 22.04 18.45 -16.20
C SER A 290 21.12 17.55 -15.38
N VAL A 291 20.39 18.15 -14.43
CA VAL A 291 19.37 17.48 -13.61
C VAL A 291 18.22 17.00 -14.49
N PHE A 292 17.74 17.84 -15.41
CA PHE A 292 16.68 17.47 -16.34
C PHE A 292 17.03 16.23 -17.17
N GLU A 293 18.22 16.20 -17.78
CA GLU A 293 18.68 15.07 -18.61
C GLU A 293 18.90 13.78 -17.82
N LYS A 294 19.29 13.90 -16.54
CA LYS A 294 19.38 12.75 -15.64
C LYS A 294 17.98 12.23 -15.28
N GLU A 295 17.10 13.09 -14.78
CA GLU A 295 15.74 12.72 -14.37
C GLU A 295 14.94 12.15 -15.55
N ARG A 296 15.08 12.72 -16.75
CA ARG A 296 14.45 12.21 -17.97
C ARG A 296 14.80 10.74 -18.22
N ARG A 297 16.07 10.36 -18.09
CA ARG A 297 16.53 8.97 -18.27
C ARG A 297 16.01 8.05 -17.17
N ASP A 298 15.96 8.53 -15.93
CA ASP A 298 15.44 7.76 -14.80
C ASP A 298 13.93 7.54 -14.90
N LEU A 299 13.17 8.54 -15.39
CA LEU A 299 11.75 8.41 -15.72
C LEU A 299 11.49 7.35 -16.78
N LEU A 300 12.30 7.30 -17.85
CA LEU A 300 12.16 6.26 -18.87
C LEU A 300 12.42 4.86 -18.31
N ARG A 301 13.49 4.70 -17.51
CA ARG A 301 13.78 3.42 -16.83
C ARG A 301 12.64 3.02 -15.90
N LEU A 302 12.07 3.98 -15.18
CA LEU A 302 10.93 3.75 -14.30
C LEU A 302 9.69 3.32 -15.09
N ALA A 303 9.36 4.02 -16.19
CA ALA A 303 8.24 3.69 -17.07
C ALA A 303 8.33 2.25 -17.61
N ILE A 304 9.51 1.85 -18.11
CA ILE A 304 9.82 0.49 -18.55
C ILE A 304 9.59 -0.51 -17.42
N ASN A 305 10.17 -0.26 -16.24
CA ASN A 305 10.12 -1.21 -15.13
C ASN A 305 8.73 -1.35 -14.52
N ARG A 306 7.95 -0.26 -14.45
CA ARG A 306 6.61 -0.26 -13.87
C ARG A 306 5.59 -0.82 -14.84
N SER A 307 5.61 -0.41 -16.11
CA SER A 307 4.68 -0.93 -17.12
C SER A 307 4.81 -2.44 -17.33
N LYS A 308 6.02 -3.01 -17.16
CA LYS A 308 6.22 -4.47 -17.19
C LYS A 308 5.29 -5.21 -16.22
N ARG A 309 4.89 -4.60 -15.10
CA ARG A 309 3.99 -5.21 -14.11
C ARG A 309 2.61 -5.51 -14.68
N LEU A 310 2.14 -4.71 -15.64
CA LEU A 310 0.85 -4.90 -16.31
C LEU A 310 0.83 -6.11 -17.27
N PHE A 311 2.00 -6.70 -17.55
CA PHE A 311 2.18 -7.79 -18.52
C PHE A 311 2.90 -9.00 -17.90
N ARG A 312 2.98 -9.11 -16.56
CA ARG A 312 3.68 -10.22 -15.89
C ARG A 312 2.88 -11.53 -15.92
N ARG A 313 3.63 -12.63 -15.70
CA ARG A 313 3.26 -14.03 -15.46
C ARG A 313 2.43 -14.79 -16.50
N ASN A 314 1.64 -14.20 -17.40
CA ASN A 314 0.92 -14.99 -18.42
C ASN A 314 0.63 -14.23 -19.73
N TYR A 315 1.09 -12.99 -19.89
CA TYR A 315 0.75 -12.15 -21.06
C TYR A 315 1.96 -11.89 -21.95
N SER A 316 1.73 -11.91 -23.26
CA SER A 316 2.70 -11.40 -24.23
C SER A 316 2.88 -9.90 -24.03
N LEU A 317 4.07 -9.35 -24.29
CA LEU A 317 4.25 -7.88 -24.34
C LEU A 317 3.42 -7.24 -25.45
N ASN A 318 2.99 -8.02 -26.44
CA ASN A 318 2.08 -7.61 -27.51
C ASN A 318 0.61 -7.87 -27.17
N ASP A 319 0.30 -8.26 -25.92
CA ASP A 319 -1.06 -8.52 -25.51
C ASP A 319 -1.87 -7.22 -25.45
N ARG A 320 -3.00 -7.22 -26.13
CA ARG A 320 -3.94 -6.07 -26.22
C ARG A 320 -5.23 -6.33 -25.44
N GLY A 321 -5.23 -7.30 -24.53
CA GLY A 321 -6.37 -7.54 -23.65
C GLY A 321 -6.70 -6.30 -22.82
N GLU A 322 -7.98 -6.01 -22.68
CA GLU A 322 -8.53 -4.83 -21.98
C GLU A 322 -8.57 -5.00 -20.44
N TYR A 323 -8.12 -6.14 -19.93
CA TYR A 323 -8.23 -6.49 -18.51
C TYR A 323 -6.94 -6.19 -17.78
N LEU A 324 -7.05 -5.44 -16.67
CA LEU A 324 -5.99 -5.36 -15.67
C LEU A 324 -6.04 -6.64 -14.85
N THR A 325 -5.25 -7.61 -15.27
CA THR A 325 -5.07 -8.85 -14.53
C THR A 325 -3.85 -8.71 -13.62
N GLU A 326 -3.97 -9.25 -12.43
CA GLU A 326 -3.15 -9.09 -11.23
C GLU A 326 -3.56 -7.90 -10.35
N SER A 327 -4.09 -8.22 -9.17
CA SER A 327 -4.34 -7.27 -8.05
C SER A 327 -3.15 -6.36 -7.72
N LEU A 328 -1.92 -6.83 -7.96
CA LEU A 328 -0.70 -6.04 -7.83
C LEU A 328 -0.69 -4.77 -8.71
N ALA A 329 -1.43 -4.77 -9.82
CA ALA A 329 -1.57 -3.59 -10.68
C ALA A 329 -2.37 -2.48 -9.99
N THR A 330 -3.42 -2.81 -9.24
CA THR A 330 -4.35 -1.82 -8.64
C THR A 330 -4.14 -1.59 -7.15
N ASN A 331 -3.36 -2.42 -6.44
CA ASN A 331 -3.13 -2.31 -4.98
C ASN A 331 -2.89 -0.87 -4.50
N TYR A 332 -2.04 -0.13 -5.23
CA TYR A 332 -1.70 1.25 -4.90
C TYR A 332 -2.93 2.17 -4.87
N LEU A 333 -3.79 2.04 -5.88
CA LEU A 333 -5.01 2.83 -6.03
C LEU A 333 -6.02 2.47 -4.94
N GLU A 334 -6.16 1.17 -4.71
CA GLU A 334 -7.07 0.66 -3.69
C GLU A 334 -6.66 1.12 -2.29
N GLN A 335 -5.35 1.14 -1.99
CA GLN A 335 -4.82 1.68 -0.74
C GLN A 335 -5.26 3.13 -0.52
N GLN A 336 -5.10 3.97 -1.55
CA GLN A 336 -5.45 5.37 -1.47
C GLN A 336 -6.97 5.60 -1.38
N ILE A 337 -7.77 4.92 -2.21
CA ILE A 337 -9.24 5.03 -2.18
C ILE A 337 -9.77 4.65 -0.79
N VAL A 338 -9.27 3.55 -0.23
CA VAL A 338 -9.66 3.09 1.11
C VAL A 338 -9.27 4.10 2.18
N SER A 339 -8.04 4.62 2.13
CA SER A 339 -7.56 5.64 3.07
C SER A 339 -8.39 6.92 3.01
N GLU A 340 -8.65 7.45 1.81
CA GLU A 340 -9.45 8.67 1.61
C GLU A 340 -10.88 8.49 2.15
N ARG A 341 -11.56 7.40 1.77
CA ARG A 341 -12.94 7.14 2.21
C ARG A 341 -13.05 6.94 3.72
N LEU A 342 -12.09 6.25 4.35
CA LEU A 342 -12.09 6.09 5.81
C LEU A 342 -11.83 7.43 6.51
N LYS A 343 -10.94 8.26 5.98
CA LYS A 343 -10.66 9.59 6.51
C LYS A 343 -11.87 10.52 6.39
N GLU A 344 -12.55 10.53 5.25
CA GLU A 344 -13.80 11.29 5.04
C GLU A 344 -14.90 10.88 6.02
N ALA A 345 -14.93 9.60 6.41
CA ALA A 345 -15.86 9.07 7.38
C ALA A 345 -15.42 9.24 8.86
N GLY A 346 -14.21 9.76 9.14
CA GLY A 346 -13.64 9.84 10.49
C GLY A 346 -13.28 8.48 11.11
N LEU A 347 -12.94 7.50 10.26
CA LEU A 347 -12.67 6.10 10.60
C LEU A 347 -11.22 5.68 10.29
N GLU A 348 -10.33 6.62 9.98
CA GLU A 348 -8.95 6.36 9.58
C GLU A 348 -8.13 5.61 10.64
N LYS A 349 -8.50 5.72 11.92
CA LYS A 349 -7.89 4.97 13.03
C LYS A 349 -7.90 3.45 12.82
N TYR A 350 -8.85 2.91 12.06
CA TYR A 350 -8.91 1.47 11.81
C TYR A 350 -7.89 0.99 10.78
N LEU A 351 -7.24 1.90 10.04
CA LEU A 351 -6.10 1.56 9.20
C LEU A 351 -4.89 1.08 10.01
N TYR A 352 -4.82 1.42 11.29
CA TYR A 352 -3.74 0.97 12.19
C TYR A 352 -4.00 -0.42 12.77
N ILE A 353 -5.02 -1.15 12.31
CA ILE A 353 -5.25 -2.54 12.71
C ILE A 353 -4.82 -3.47 11.57
N GLY A 354 -3.69 -4.16 11.75
CA GLY A 354 -3.16 -5.05 10.72
C GLY A 354 -3.97 -6.34 10.57
N GLY A 355 -3.97 -6.93 9.37
CA GLY A 355 -4.48 -8.28 9.16
C GLY A 355 -6.01 -8.41 9.09
N ILE A 356 -6.76 -7.31 9.08
CA ILE A 356 -8.23 -7.29 9.03
C ILE A 356 -8.70 -6.64 7.74
N ASN A 357 -9.76 -7.17 7.14
CA ASN A 357 -10.37 -6.57 5.96
C ASN A 357 -11.55 -5.67 6.34
N LEU A 358 -11.90 -4.74 5.46
CA LEU A 358 -12.97 -3.77 5.72
C LEU A 358 -14.36 -4.41 5.88
N ASP A 359 -14.60 -5.57 5.27
CA ASP A 359 -15.88 -6.28 5.37
C ASP A 359 -16.14 -6.83 6.78
N ILE A 360 -15.08 -7.28 7.45
CA ILE A 360 -15.14 -7.95 8.76
C ILE A 360 -14.97 -6.96 9.90
N LEU A 361 -14.23 -5.85 9.68
CA LEU A 361 -13.97 -4.84 10.68
C LEU A 361 -15.24 -4.34 11.41
N PRO A 362 -16.34 -3.94 10.73
CA PRO A 362 -17.58 -3.55 11.41
C PRO A 362 -18.18 -4.66 12.27
N GLN A 363 -18.00 -5.92 11.87
CA GLN A 363 -18.54 -7.07 12.59
C GLN A 363 -17.74 -7.33 13.87
N LEU A 364 -16.41 -7.15 13.82
CA LEU A 364 -15.55 -7.24 15.01
C LEU A 364 -15.81 -6.11 16.00
N ILE A 365 -16.07 -4.89 15.51
CA ILE A 365 -16.49 -3.76 16.35
C ILE A 365 -17.84 -4.06 17.02
N LYS A 366 -18.85 -4.48 16.24
CA LYS A 366 -20.19 -4.82 16.76
C LYS A 366 -20.17 -5.96 17.78
N ALA A 367 -19.27 -6.94 17.59
CA ALA A 367 -19.09 -8.06 18.50
C ALA A 367 -18.22 -7.72 19.73
N GLY A 368 -17.74 -6.48 19.86
CA GLY A 368 -16.99 -6.01 21.03
C GLY A 368 -15.54 -6.50 21.10
N PHE A 369 -14.97 -7.00 19.99
CA PHE A 369 -13.55 -7.37 19.94
C PHE A 369 -12.64 -6.14 19.82
N ILE A 370 -13.18 -5.04 19.30
CA ILE A 370 -12.55 -3.72 19.30
C ILE A 370 -13.44 -2.85 20.19
N LYS A 371 -13.03 -2.65 21.45
CA LYS A 371 -13.90 -2.06 22.49
C LYS A 371 -13.94 -0.53 22.46
N GLY A 372 -13.00 0.09 21.76
CA GLY A 372 -12.98 1.53 21.55
C GLY A 372 -11.69 2.03 20.94
N ASP A 373 -11.72 3.29 20.51
CA ASP A 373 -10.62 3.95 19.79
C ASP A 373 -9.32 4.02 20.61
N SER A 374 -9.44 4.13 21.92
CA SER A 374 -8.32 4.26 22.85
C SER A 374 -7.44 3.01 22.93
N GLU A 375 -7.89 1.87 22.43
CA GLU A 375 -7.13 0.61 22.44
C GLU A 375 -6.19 0.47 21.24
N ILE A 376 -6.42 1.26 20.18
CA ILE A 376 -5.65 1.22 18.93
C ILE A 376 -4.35 2.02 19.13
N LYS A 377 -3.22 1.31 19.12
CA LYS A 377 -1.89 1.93 19.12
C LYS A 377 -1.65 2.66 17.79
N MET A 378 -1.13 3.88 17.90
CA MET A 378 -0.70 4.70 16.77
C MET A 378 0.67 5.30 17.08
N PRO A 379 1.49 5.63 16.07
CA PRO A 379 2.80 6.26 16.31
C PRO A 379 2.72 7.73 16.80
N GLY A 380 1.54 8.35 16.73
CA GLY A 380 1.26 9.68 17.31
C GLY A 380 1.94 10.83 16.55
N GLU A 381 2.55 11.78 17.28
CA GLU A 381 3.35 12.87 16.70
C GLU A 381 4.85 12.67 16.93
N PHE A 382 5.27 11.46 17.36
CA PHE A 382 6.64 11.25 17.82
C PHE A 382 7.71 11.42 16.72
N PRO A 383 7.51 10.99 15.46
CA PRO A 383 8.46 11.29 14.39
C PRO A 383 8.70 12.80 14.20
N LYS A 384 7.65 13.61 14.39
CA LYS A 384 7.76 15.07 14.36
C LYS A 384 8.56 15.59 15.55
N LYS A 385 8.37 15.02 16.75
CA LYS A 385 9.17 15.38 17.93
C LYS A 385 10.66 15.08 17.70
N ILE A 386 11.02 13.88 17.24
CA ILE A 386 12.42 13.55 16.90
C ILE A 386 12.97 14.53 15.87
N TRP A 387 12.18 14.85 14.83
CA TRP A 387 12.57 15.84 13.84
C TRP A 387 12.91 17.19 14.48
N GLU A 388 11.99 17.76 15.26
CA GLU A 388 12.17 19.07 15.90
C GLU A 388 13.35 19.08 16.89
N ASP A 389 13.48 18.05 17.72
CA ASP A 389 14.43 18.02 18.84
C ASP A 389 15.86 17.63 18.43
N ARG A 390 16.02 16.82 17.37
CA ARG A 390 17.31 16.18 17.03
C ARG A 390 17.87 16.52 15.66
N LEU A 391 16.98 16.66 14.66
CA LEU A 391 17.39 16.66 13.25
C LEU A 391 17.29 18.04 12.61
N LYS A 392 16.20 18.76 12.88
CA LYS A 392 15.80 19.98 12.15
C LYS A 392 16.91 21.03 12.03
N SER A 393 17.68 21.25 13.09
CA SER A 393 18.77 22.24 13.12
C SER A 393 19.81 22.03 12.01
N ARG A 394 20.04 20.78 11.58
CA ARG A 394 20.98 20.43 10.48
C ARG A 394 20.49 20.88 9.11
N TYR A 395 19.19 21.12 8.97
CA TYR A 395 18.52 21.36 7.69
C TYR A 395 17.93 22.77 7.58
N LEU A 396 18.17 23.65 8.55
CA LEU A 396 17.74 25.04 8.47
C LEU A 396 18.53 25.81 7.40
N ILE A 397 17.87 26.81 6.81
CA ILE A 397 18.52 27.82 5.96
C ILE A 397 19.60 28.51 6.81
N GLY A 398 20.83 28.48 6.32
CA GLY A 398 22.00 29.06 6.98
C GLY A 398 22.10 30.57 6.77
#